data_AF-A0A7C5R648-F1
#
_entry.id   AF-A0A7C5R648-F1
#
_cell.length_a   1.000
_cell.length_b   1.000
_cell.length_c   1.000
_cell.angle_alpha   90.00
_cell.angle_beta   90.00
_cell.angle_gamma   90.00
#
_symmetry.space_group_name_H-M   'P 1'
#
loop_
_entity.id
_entity.type
_entity.pdbx_description
1 polymer ?
#
loop_
_entity_poly.entity_id
_entity_poly.type
_entity_poly.pdbx_seq_one_letter_code
_entity_poly.pdbx_strand_id
1 'polypeptide(L)' 'MEYLPLFMDIKGKRIIVDGGETVAARRVERALAAGGLVDVFDPDPGDELKALFGHENLTHHARVPV' A
#
# COMPACT_ATOMS: atom_id res chain seq x y z
N MET A 1 5.70 19.47 20.29
CA MET A 1 4.78 18.80 19.34
C MET A 1 5.23 19.18 17.94
N GLU A 2 5.85 18.26 17.20
CA GLU A 2 6.37 18.54 15.85
C GLU A 2 5.34 18.29 14.73
N TYR A 3 4.30 17.49 14.99
CA TYR A 3 3.30 17.12 13.99
C TYR A 3 1.87 17.42 14.47
N LEU A 4 1.04 17.90 13.53
CA LEU A 4 -0.40 18.04 13.71
C LEU A 4 -1.09 16.72 13.29
N PRO A 5 -1.82 16.03 14.18
CA PRO A 5 -2.58 14.85 13.79
C PRO A 5 -3.76 15.26 12.89
N LEU A 6 -3.94 14.52 11.80
CA LEU A 6 -4.97 14.77 10.80
C LEU A 6 -5.68 13.46 10.45
N PHE A 7 -6.99 13.54 10.22
CA PHE A 7 -7.80 12.43 9.71
C PHE A 7 -8.07 12.73 8.23
N MET A 8 -7.46 11.95 7.36
CA MET A 8 -7.58 12.13 5.91
C MET A 8 -8.53 11.09 5.34
N ASP A 9 -9.57 11.53 4.63
CA ASP A 9 -10.36 10.63 3.79
C ASP A 9 -9.55 10.28 2.54
N ILE A 10 -9.19 9.00 2.40
CA ILE A 10 -8.44 8.47 1.26
C ILE A 10 -9.26 7.53 0.39
N LYS A 11 -10.58 7.44 0.61
CA LYS A 11 -11.44 6.58 -0.19
C LYS A 11 -11.38 6.97 -1.67
N GLY A 12 -11.10 5.99 -2.53
CA GLY A 12 -10.94 6.19 -3.97
C GLY A 12 -9.70 7.01 -4.36
N LYS A 13 -8.82 7.36 -3.41
CA LYS A 13 -7.59 8.08 -3.72
C LYS A 13 -6.46 7.10 -4.01
N ARG A 14 -5.58 7.48 -4.92
CA ARG A 14 -4.39 6.72 -5.27
C ARG A 14 -3.36 6.80 -4.15
N ILE A 15 -2.86 5.65 -3.71
CA ILE A 15 -1.82 5.51 -2.69
C ILE A 15 -0.69 4.69 -3.30
N ILE A 16 0.54 5.21 -3.20
CA ILE A 16 1.73 4.52 -3.68
C ILE A 16 2.48 3.98 -2.48
N VAL A 17 2.83 2.70 -2.51
CA VAL A 17 3.70 2.06 -1.54
C VAL A 17 4.92 1.52 -2.27
N ASP A 18 6.10 1.91 -1.82
CA ASP A 18 7.38 1.40 -2.30
C ASP A 18 7.95 0.42 -1.27
N GLY A 19 8.29 -0.79 -1.71
CA GLY A 19 8.77 -1.89 -0.90
C GLY A 19 7.77 -3.05 -0.75
N GLY A 20 8.31 -4.23 -0.44
CA GLY A 20 7.57 -5.50 -0.46
C GLY A 20 7.61 -6.30 0.85
N GLU A 21 8.28 -5.80 1.88
CA GLU A 21 8.41 -6.48 3.17
C GLU A 21 7.24 -6.15 4.14
N THR A 22 7.32 -6.66 5.37
CA THR A 22 6.31 -6.53 6.43
C THR A 22 5.82 -5.09 6.66
N VAL A 23 6.71 -4.10 6.61
CA VAL A 23 6.30 -2.70 6.81
C VAL A 23 5.41 -2.23 5.66
N ALA A 24 5.76 -2.55 4.42
CA ALA A 24 4.96 -2.20 3.26
C ALA A 24 3.60 -2.91 3.28
N ALA A 25 3.57 -4.22 3.58
CA ALA A 25 2.34 -4.99 3.72
C ALA A 25 1.34 -4.33 4.69
N ARG A 26 1.81 -3.89 5.87
CA ARG A 26 0.98 -3.18 6.86
C ARG A 26 0.45 -1.83 6.37
N ARG A 27 1.21 -1.12 5.52
CA ARG A 27 0.77 0.15 4.92
C ARG A 27 -0.28 -0.09 3.85
N VAL A 28 -0.06 -1.09 3.00
CA VAL A 28 -1.01 -1.53 1.98
C VAL A 28 -2.33 -1.94 2.64
N GLU A 29 -2.29 -2.83 3.64
CA GLU A 29 -3.47 -3.28 4.38
C GLU A 29 -4.28 -2.11 4.95
N ARG A 30 -3.63 -1.15 5.61
CA ARG A 30 -4.30 0.03 6.17
C ARG A 30 -4.91 0.93 5.10
N ALA A 31 -4.21 1.13 3.99
CA ALA A 31 -4.71 1.94 2.89
C ALA A 31 -5.94 1.29 2.21
N LEU A 32 -5.89 -0.03 1.98
CA LEU A 32 -7.01 -0.80 1.44
C LEU A 32 -8.23 -0.77 2.38
N ALA A 33 -8.02 -0.96 3.68
CA ALA A 33 -9.09 -0.89 4.68
C ALA A 33 -9.78 0.50 4.74
N ALA A 34 -9.04 1.57 4.41
CA ALA A 34 -9.57 2.93 4.30
C ALA A 34 -10.15 3.25 2.90
N GLY A 35 -10.21 2.27 1.99
CA GLY A 35 -10.77 2.41 0.65
C GLY A 35 -9.82 3.07 -0.36
N GLY A 36 -8.53 3.12 -0.08
CA GLY A 36 -7.51 3.62 -1.01
C GLY A 36 -7.30 2.67 -2.20
N LEU A 37 -6.96 3.25 -3.35
CA LEU A 37 -6.52 2.53 -4.55
C LEU A 37 -5.00 2.41 -4.49
N VAL A 38 -4.49 1.22 -4.20
CA VAL A 38 -3.09 1.02 -3.85
C VAL A 38 -2.30 0.49 -5.04
N ASP A 39 -1.24 1.21 -5.41
CA ASP A 39 -0.16 0.71 -6.26
C ASP A 39 1.04 0.38 -5.37
N VAL A 40 1.45 -0.90 -5.34
CA VAL A 40 2.64 -1.34 -4.61
C VAL A 40 3.76 -1.73 -5.57
N PHE A 41 4.97 -1.26 -5.31
CA PHE A 41 6.15 -1.49 -6.13
C PHE A 41 7.17 -2.31 -5.35
N ASP A 42 7.45 -3.52 -5.82
CA ASP A 42 8.56 -4.32 -5.33
C ASP A 42 8.90 -5.45 -6.31
N PRO A 43 10.17 -5.67 -6.69
CA PRO A 43 10.57 -6.76 -7.58
C PRO A 43 10.31 -8.17 -7.04
N ASP A 44 10.42 -8.39 -5.72
CA ASP A 44 10.17 -9.68 -5.06
C ASP A 44 9.49 -9.50 -3.69
N PRO A 45 8.16 -9.29 -3.68
CA PRO A 45 7.37 -9.12 -2.47
C PRO A 45 7.51 -10.28 -1.47
N GLY A 46 7.55 -9.97 -0.18
CA GLY A 46 7.45 -10.98 0.88
C GLY A 46 6.06 -11.61 0.95
N ASP A 47 5.96 -12.74 1.67
CA ASP A 47 4.71 -13.52 1.77
C ASP A 47 3.54 -12.73 2.36
N GLU A 48 3.81 -11.82 3.30
CA GLU A 48 2.79 -10.95 3.90
C GLU A 48 2.12 -10.04 2.86
N LEU A 49 2.91 -9.47 1.92
CA LEU A 49 2.35 -8.63 0.86
C LEU A 49 1.67 -9.49 -0.21
N LYS A 50 2.26 -10.64 -0.55
CA LYS A 50 1.66 -11.61 -1.49
C LYS A 50 0.29 -12.10 -1.01
N ALA A 51 0.08 -12.22 0.31
CA ALA A 51 -1.21 -12.59 0.89
C ALA A 51 -2.34 -11.57 0.63
N LEU A 52 -1.99 -10.31 0.32
CA LEU A 52 -2.95 -9.26 -0.03
C LEU A 52 -3.29 -9.24 -1.53
N PHE A 53 -2.59 -10.01 -2.35
CA PHE A 53 -2.82 -10.05 -3.79
C PHE A 53 -4.20 -10.62 -4.13
N GLY A 54 -4.83 -10.04 -5.16
CA GLY A 54 -6.21 -10.34 -5.53
C GLY A 54 -7.25 -9.43 -4.89
N HIS A 55 -6.86 -8.55 -3.96
CA HIS A 55 -7.74 -7.48 -3.49
C HIS A 55 -8.08 -6.52 -4.64
N GLU A 56 -9.36 -6.17 -4.81
CA GLU A 56 -9.87 -5.39 -5.96
C GLU A 56 -9.18 -4.03 -6.15
N ASN A 57 -8.81 -3.39 -5.05
CA ASN A 57 -8.14 -2.08 -5.02
C ASN A 57 -6.61 -2.15 -4.95
N LEU A 58 -5.99 -3.32 -5.15
CA LEU A 58 -4.54 -3.48 -5.11
C LEU A 58 -3.98 -3.82 -6.50
N THR A 59 -2.99 -3.03 -6.94
CA THR A 59 -2.18 -3.33 -8.12
C THR A 59 -0.71 -3.49 -7.68
N HIS A 60 -0.12 -4.65 -7.98
CA HIS A 60 1.31 -4.88 -7.77
C HIS A 60 2.10 -4.63 -9.05
N HIS A 61 3.21 -3.90 -8.91
CA HIS A 61 4.19 -3.66 -9.94
C HIS A 61 5.50 -4.37 -9.55
N ALA A 62 5.89 -5.40 -10.31
CA ALA A 62 7.13 -6.15 -10.09
C ALA A 62 8.39 -5.39 -10.53
N ARG A 63 8.57 -4.17 -10.02
CA ARG A 63 9.68 -3.26 -10.33
C ARG A 63 9.77 -2.14 -9.29
N VAL A 64 10.90 -1.44 -9.25
CA VAL A 64 11.01 -0.16 -8.54
C VAL A 64 10.21 0.95 -9.24
N PRO A 65 9.79 2.00 -8.50
CA PRO A 65 9.22 3.20 -9.13
C PRO A 65 10.24 3.83 -10.09
N VAL A 66 9.78 4.31 -11.24
CA VAL A 66 10.56 5.10 -12.21
C VAL A 66 9.96 6.49 -12.32
#